data_AF-A0A7S0C895-F1
#
_entry.id   AF-A0A7S0C895-F1
#
_cell.length_a   1.000
_cell.length_b   1.000
_cell.length_c   1.000
_cell.angle_alpha   90.00
_cell.angle_beta   90.00
_cell.angle_gamma   90.00
#
_symmetry.space_group_name_H-M   'P 1'
#
loop_
_entity.id
_entity.type
_entity.pdbx_description
1 polymer ?
#
loop_
_entity_poly.entity_id
_entity_poly.type
_entity_poly.pdbx_seq_one_letter_code
_entity_poly.pdbx_strand_id
1 'polypeptide(L)'
;RLNRMWQNKKVRFLRPDTASTTNAEAEDDDDAVVQWFNLFTLHQNRDLGRGSKNCVHESMIPEWMDLVVWGHEHECLIEPTDSLVGTFRICQPGSSVATSLTPGESVRKHVGILEIRGEEFRITPLPLVEVRPFAMGEVVLSDVQELSIDDPNIDGAIGDVLEE
;
A
#
# COMPACT_ATOMS: atom_id res chain seq x y z
N ARG A 1 15.36 -1.47 13.39
CA ARG A 1 16.68 -0.77 13.25
C ARG A 1 16.55 0.54 12.48
N LEU A 2 15.88 0.53 11.32
CA LEU A 2 15.68 1.71 10.48
C LEU A 2 14.92 2.85 11.18
N ASN A 3 13.79 2.56 11.82
CA ASN A 3 13.02 3.53 12.63
C ASN A 3 13.92 4.34 13.59
N ARG A 4 14.76 3.65 14.39
CA ARG A 4 15.74 4.29 15.27
C ARG A 4 16.79 5.14 14.53
N MET A 5 17.18 4.75 13.31
CA MET A 5 18.12 5.54 12.51
C MET A 5 17.49 6.85 12.03
N TRP A 6 16.21 6.82 11.61
CA TRP A 6 15.46 8.05 11.29
C TRP A 6 15.32 8.97 12.49
N GLN A 7 14.87 8.43 13.63
CA GLN A 7 14.72 9.21 14.88
C GLN A 7 16.04 9.86 15.31
N ASN A 8 17.16 9.14 15.15
CA ASN A 8 18.49 9.65 15.46
C ASN A 8 19.12 10.49 14.34
N LYS A 9 18.37 10.86 13.30
CA LYS A 9 18.83 11.67 12.15
C LYS A 9 20.07 11.08 11.44
N LYS A 10 20.15 9.74 11.38
CA LYS A 10 21.23 8.98 10.72
C LYS A 10 20.89 8.56 9.29
N VAL A 11 19.72 8.97 8.79
CA VAL A 11 19.30 8.77 7.40
C VAL A 11 19.36 10.13 6.73
N ARG A 12 20.04 10.21 5.58
CA ARG A 12 20.15 11.42 4.77
C ARG A 12 19.66 11.10 3.37
N PHE A 13 18.73 11.90 2.88
CA PHE A 13 18.32 11.89 1.48
C PHE A 13 19.18 12.88 0.71
N LEU A 14 19.75 12.41 -0.41
CA LEU A 14 20.46 13.26 -1.34
C LEU A 14 19.46 13.74 -2.39
N ARG A 15 19.56 15.02 -2.76
CA ARG A 15 18.75 15.62 -3.82
C ARG A 15 19.68 16.21 -4.88
N PRO A 16 19.28 16.18 -6.16
CA PRO A 16 20.00 16.89 -7.21
C PRO A 16 20.00 18.40 -6.91
N ASP A 17 21.08 19.07 -7.32
CA ASP A 17 21.17 20.51 -7.22
C ASP A 17 20.30 21.14 -8.32
N THR A 18 19.31 21.93 -7.93
CA THR A 18 18.37 22.58 -8.85
C THR A 18 19.03 23.70 -9.67
N ALA A 19 20.23 24.15 -9.28
CA ALA A 19 20.95 25.22 -9.97
C ALA A 19 21.71 24.76 -11.23
N SER A 20 21.91 23.45 -11.46
CA SER A 20 22.75 22.93 -12.55
C SER A 20 21.99 22.23 -13.68
N THR A 21 20.67 22.08 -13.54
CA THR A 21 19.83 21.40 -14.54
C THR A 21 19.00 22.45 -15.27
N THR A 22 19.58 23.10 -16.27
CA THR A 22 18.80 23.84 -17.29
C THR A 22 18.49 22.87 -18.42
N ASN A 23 17.21 22.68 -18.74
CA ASN A 23 16.85 21.88 -19.91
C ASN A 23 17.23 22.64 -21.18
N ALA A 24 18.14 22.07 -21.99
CA ALA A 24 18.51 22.62 -23.30
C ALA A 24 17.36 22.54 -24.34
N GLU A 25 16.19 22.02 -23.96
CA GLU A 25 15.00 21.85 -24.82
C GLU A 25 13.83 22.77 -24.43
N ALA A 26 13.99 23.64 -23.42
CA ALA A 26 12.99 24.65 -23.08
C ALA A 26 13.22 25.91 -23.94
N GLU A 27 12.80 25.85 -25.21
CA GLU A 27 13.05 26.93 -26.18
C GLU A 27 12.23 28.23 -25.97
N ASP A 28 11.42 28.40 -24.91
CA ASP A 28 10.58 29.61 -24.79
C ASP A 28 10.21 30.07 -23.36
N ASP A 29 10.89 29.63 -22.28
CA ASP A 29 10.63 30.16 -20.93
C ASP A 29 11.92 30.27 -20.10
N ASP A 30 12.47 31.49 -20.02
CA ASP A 30 13.77 31.85 -19.43
C ASP A 30 13.85 31.64 -17.89
N ASP A 31 12.82 31.05 -17.26
CA ASP A 31 12.69 30.84 -15.80
C ASP A 31 12.23 29.41 -15.40
N ALA A 32 12.24 28.44 -16.32
CA ALA A 32 11.78 27.08 -16.03
C ALA A 32 12.76 26.31 -15.11
N VAL A 33 12.56 26.44 -13.79
CA VAL A 33 13.22 25.61 -12.77
C VAL A 33 12.89 24.13 -13.04
N VAL A 34 13.90 23.29 -13.25
CA VAL A 34 13.69 21.85 -13.42
C VAL A 34 13.14 21.26 -12.14
N GLN A 35 11.87 20.86 -12.21
CA GLN A 35 11.13 20.29 -11.11
C GLN A 35 11.13 18.75 -11.24
N TRP A 36 11.58 18.07 -10.18
CA TRP A 36 11.75 16.63 -10.17
C TRP A 36 10.56 15.95 -9.50
N PHE A 37 10.02 14.90 -10.13
CA PHE A 37 9.10 13.97 -9.47
C PHE A 37 9.88 13.03 -8.54
N ASN A 38 9.59 13.09 -7.25
CA ASN A 38 10.28 12.40 -6.17
C ASN A 38 9.52 11.12 -5.80
N LEU A 39 9.99 9.99 -6.34
CA LEU A 39 9.47 8.66 -6.02
C LEU A 39 10.31 7.98 -4.94
N PHE A 40 9.68 7.48 -3.89
CA PHE A 40 10.35 6.73 -2.83
C PHE A 40 9.76 5.32 -2.68
N THR A 41 10.61 4.29 -2.76
CA THR A 41 10.20 2.91 -2.54
C THR A 41 10.83 2.39 -1.25
N LEU A 42 10.01 1.76 -0.41
CA LEU A 42 10.48 1.10 0.80
C LEU A 42 9.84 -0.27 0.98
N HIS A 43 10.46 -1.10 1.80
CA HIS A 43 9.96 -2.44 2.13
C HIS A 43 10.04 -2.65 3.65
N GLN A 44 9.04 -2.16 4.38
CA GLN A 44 8.97 -2.20 5.85
C GLN A 44 7.51 -2.30 6.31
N ASN A 45 7.30 -2.76 7.55
CA ASN A 45 5.98 -2.70 8.18
C ASN A 45 5.42 -1.27 8.13
N ARG A 46 4.15 -1.15 7.73
CA ARG A 46 3.36 0.08 7.88
C ARG A 46 2.77 0.14 9.29
N ASP A 47 2.46 1.35 9.78
CA ASP A 47 1.86 1.50 11.11
C ASP A 47 0.37 1.15 11.10
N LEU A 48 0.07 -0.14 11.27
CA LEU A 48 -1.27 -0.68 11.43
C LEU A 48 -1.54 -1.07 12.90
N GLY A 49 -1.01 -0.30 13.86
CA GLY A 49 -1.10 -0.61 15.29
C GLY A 49 -0.09 -1.66 15.78
N ARG A 50 0.92 -2.00 14.96
CA ARG A 50 1.97 -3.01 15.25
C ARG A 50 3.05 -2.54 16.25
N GLY A 51 2.91 -1.33 16.80
CA GLY A 51 3.79 -0.73 17.81
C GLY A 51 4.84 0.23 17.25
N SER A 52 5.08 1.33 17.96
CA SER A 52 5.76 2.54 17.48
C SER A 52 7.21 2.37 16.96
N LYS A 53 7.89 1.26 17.26
CA LYS A 53 9.31 1.03 16.93
C LYS A 53 9.54 0.00 15.81
N ASN A 54 8.51 -0.75 15.42
CA ASN A 54 8.63 -1.88 14.48
C ASN A 54 8.13 -1.54 13.07
N CYS A 55 7.63 -0.33 12.87
CA CYS A 55 7.12 0.21 11.61
C CYS A 55 7.87 1.48 11.19
N VAL A 56 7.65 1.87 9.95
CA VAL A 56 7.97 3.21 9.46
C VAL A 56 6.69 4.04 9.52
N HIS A 57 6.79 5.21 10.15
CA HIS A 57 5.68 6.16 10.22
C HIS A 57 5.73 7.07 9.00
N GLU A 58 4.57 7.45 8.47
CA GLU A 58 4.48 8.36 7.33
C GLU A 58 5.12 9.72 7.63
N SER A 59 5.06 10.18 8.89
CA SER A 59 5.73 11.40 9.37
C SER A 59 7.26 11.33 9.38
N MET A 60 7.87 10.15 9.18
CA MET A 60 9.32 10.03 9.02
C MET A 60 9.77 10.26 7.58
N ILE A 61 8.84 10.21 6.62
CA ILE A 61 9.12 10.39 5.20
C ILE A 61 9.18 11.90 4.92
N PRO A 62 10.18 12.38 4.18
CA PRO A 62 10.25 13.80 3.86
C PRO A 62 9.04 14.28 3.05
N GLU A 63 8.52 15.46 3.41
CA GLU A 63 7.33 16.06 2.80
C GLU A 63 7.51 16.50 1.34
N TRP A 64 8.74 16.48 0.82
CA TRP A 64 9.03 16.79 -0.60
C TRP A 64 8.90 15.56 -1.52
N MET A 65 8.49 14.40 -1.00
CA MET A 65 8.17 13.26 -1.84
C MET A 65 6.84 13.49 -2.55
N ASP A 66 6.65 12.88 -3.72
CA ASP A 66 5.39 12.97 -4.48
C ASP A 66 4.60 11.67 -4.38
N LEU A 67 5.31 10.54 -4.52
CA LEU A 67 4.73 9.20 -4.43
C LEU A 67 5.64 8.27 -3.62
N VAL A 68 5.05 7.57 -2.66
CA VAL A 68 5.68 6.51 -1.89
C VAL A 68 5.11 5.15 -2.28
N VAL A 69 5.95 4.26 -2.78
CA VAL A 69 5.59 2.86 -3.04
C VAL A 69 5.97 2.01 -1.83
N TRP A 70 4.96 1.50 -1.15
CA TRP A 70 5.09 0.75 0.10
C TRP A 70 5.02 -0.76 -0.17
N GLY A 71 6.18 -1.42 -0.11
CA GLY A 71 6.27 -2.88 -0.11
C GLY A 71 6.14 -3.49 1.29
N HIS A 72 6.45 -4.77 1.43
CA HIS A 72 6.31 -5.59 2.64
C HIS A 72 4.88 -5.98 3.03
N GLU A 73 3.93 -5.04 3.02
CA GLU A 73 2.53 -5.36 3.25
C GLU A 73 1.96 -6.11 2.03
N HIS A 74 1.22 -7.19 2.27
CA HIS A 74 0.76 -8.09 1.21
C HIS A 74 -0.66 -7.78 0.71
N GLU A 75 -1.43 -7.03 1.51
CA GLU A 75 -2.73 -6.53 1.10
C GLU A 75 -2.58 -5.59 -0.10
N CYS A 76 -3.38 -5.82 -1.13
CA CYS A 76 -3.31 -5.04 -2.37
C CYS A 76 -4.16 -3.78 -2.24
N LEU A 77 -3.51 -2.65 -1.98
CA LEU A 77 -4.09 -1.30 -1.99
C LEU A 77 -3.41 -0.49 -3.10
N ILE A 78 -3.68 -0.91 -4.34
CA ILE A 78 -2.97 -0.42 -5.53
C ILE A 78 -3.28 1.04 -5.85
N GLU A 79 -4.47 1.50 -5.51
CA GLU A 79 -4.90 2.89 -5.70
C GLU A 79 -4.14 3.81 -4.74
N PRO A 80 -3.49 4.88 -5.24
CA PRO A 80 -2.80 5.82 -4.38
C PRO A 80 -3.76 6.51 -3.38
N THR A 81 -3.38 6.52 -2.11
CA THR A 81 -4.09 7.28 -1.06
C THR A 81 -3.23 8.40 -0.53
N ASP A 82 -3.82 9.52 -0.13
CA ASP A 82 -3.08 10.59 0.54
C ASP A 82 -2.44 10.09 1.83
N SER A 83 -1.22 10.52 2.11
CA SER A 83 -0.58 10.26 3.39
C SER A 83 -1.31 11.01 4.51
N LEU A 84 -1.19 10.52 5.74
CA LEU A 84 -1.70 11.19 6.94
C LEU A 84 -1.07 12.58 7.15
N VAL A 85 0.11 12.81 6.56
CA VAL A 85 0.80 14.12 6.57
C VAL A 85 0.20 15.06 5.51
N GLY A 86 -0.42 14.52 4.46
CA GLY A 86 -1.11 15.27 3.41
C GLY A 86 -0.20 15.85 2.32
N THR A 87 1.08 15.48 2.29
CA THR A 87 2.08 16.06 1.38
C THR A 87 2.52 15.14 0.25
N PHE A 88 2.20 13.85 0.31
CA PHE A 88 2.53 12.85 -0.70
C PHE A 88 1.47 11.76 -0.75
N ARG A 89 1.42 11.01 -1.86
CA ARG A 89 0.52 9.85 -2.00
C ARG A 89 1.26 8.55 -1.75
N ILE A 90 0.55 7.53 -1.26
CA ILE A 90 1.07 6.20 -0.95
C ILE A 90 0.37 5.18 -1.83
N CYS A 91 1.13 4.34 -2.51
CA CYS A 91 0.65 3.15 -3.21
C CYS A 91 1.21 1.91 -2.51
N GLN A 92 0.36 0.94 -2.16
CA GLN A 92 0.77 -0.34 -1.58
C GLN A 92 0.33 -1.47 -2.53
N PRO A 93 1.16 -1.86 -3.52
CA PRO A 93 0.75 -2.83 -4.54
C PRO A 93 0.36 -4.20 -3.98
N GLY A 94 0.86 -4.56 -2.79
CA GLY A 94 0.66 -5.88 -2.19
C GLY A 94 1.59 -6.94 -2.79
N SER A 95 1.35 -8.19 -2.41
CA SER A 95 2.06 -9.36 -2.93
C SER A 95 1.52 -9.78 -4.30
N SER A 96 2.32 -10.53 -5.07
CA SER A 96 1.87 -11.16 -6.33
C SER A 96 1.18 -12.52 -6.10
N VAL A 97 1.19 -13.03 -4.87
CA VAL A 97 0.61 -14.33 -4.50
C VAL A 97 0.26 -14.32 -3.01
N ALA A 98 -0.82 -15.02 -2.64
CA ALA A 98 -1.17 -15.22 -1.24
C ALA A 98 -0.12 -16.11 -0.55
N THR A 99 0.53 -15.57 0.48
CA THR A 99 1.55 -16.28 1.27
C THR A 99 1.01 -16.81 2.60
N SER A 100 -0.17 -16.34 3.00
CA SER A 100 -0.90 -16.73 4.21
C SER A 100 -2.40 -16.64 3.98
N LEU A 101 -3.19 -17.37 4.78
CA LEU A 101 -4.66 -17.34 4.73
C LEU A 101 -5.18 -16.24 5.67
N THR A 102 -5.04 -14.98 5.24
CA THR A 102 -5.49 -13.80 6.00
C THR A 102 -6.43 -12.94 5.18
N PRO A 103 -7.31 -12.13 5.79
CA PRO A 103 -8.25 -11.27 5.06
C PRO A 103 -7.58 -10.32 4.06
N GLY A 104 -6.43 -9.75 4.40
CA GLY A 104 -5.69 -8.88 3.46
C GLY A 104 -5.17 -9.62 2.21
N GLU A 105 -4.95 -10.94 2.31
CA GLU A 105 -4.50 -11.76 1.18
C GLU A 105 -5.65 -12.17 0.25
N SER A 106 -6.92 -12.08 0.69
CA SER A 106 -8.10 -12.37 -0.16
C SER A 106 -8.44 -11.24 -1.12
N VAL A 107 -7.91 -10.03 -0.89
CA VAL A 107 -8.04 -8.90 -1.81
C VAL A 107 -7.39 -9.24 -3.15
N ARG A 108 -8.12 -8.99 -4.25
CA ARG A 108 -7.66 -9.27 -5.61
C ARG A 108 -6.33 -8.56 -5.88
N LYS A 109 -5.35 -9.32 -6.35
CA LYS A 109 -4.00 -8.79 -6.62
C LYS A 109 -3.95 -8.02 -7.93
N HIS A 110 -3.23 -6.89 -7.90
CA HIS A 110 -3.02 -6.01 -9.05
C HIS A 110 -1.54 -5.63 -9.16
N VAL A 111 -1.15 -5.24 -10.36
CA VAL A 111 0.03 -4.39 -10.60
C VAL A 111 -0.45 -3.02 -11.06
N GLY A 112 0.42 -2.02 -11.06
CA GLY A 112 0.08 -0.66 -11.49
C GLY A 112 0.99 -0.19 -12.61
N ILE A 113 0.41 0.41 -13.65
CA ILE A 113 1.17 1.22 -14.61
C ILE A 113 1.23 2.63 -14.06
N LEU A 114 2.43 3.07 -13.67
CA LEU A 114 2.68 4.44 -13.22
C LEU A 114 3.10 5.31 -14.42
N GLU A 115 2.30 6.34 -14.70
CA GLU A 115 2.57 7.35 -15.71
C GLU A 115 2.84 8.69 -15.02
N ILE A 116 3.97 9.31 -15.32
CA ILE A 116 4.41 10.58 -14.71
C ILE A 116 4.55 11.62 -15.82
N ARG A 117 3.98 12.80 -15.60
CA ARG A 117 4.11 13.96 -16.48
C ARG A 117 4.37 15.21 -15.64
N GLY A 118 5.61 15.69 -15.66
CA GLY A 118 6.03 16.75 -14.73
C GLY A 118 5.89 16.26 -13.30
N GLU A 119 5.13 16.98 -12.47
CA GLU A 119 4.81 16.60 -11.09
C GLU A 119 3.54 15.75 -10.95
N GLU A 120 2.72 15.71 -12.00
CA GLU A 120 1.48 14.95 -11.97
C GLU A 120 1.74 13.48 -12.28
N PHE A 121 0.97 12.61 -11.65
CA PHE A 121 1.02 11.19 -11.95
C PHE A 121 -0.36 10.53 -11.88
N ARG A 122 -0.45 9.42 -12.62
CA ARG A 122 -1.58 8.50 -12.66
C ARG A 122 -1.06 7.08 -12.45
N ILE A 123 -1.76 6.29 -11.65
CA ILE A 123 -1.57 4.84 -11.59
C ILE A 123 -2.80 4.20 -12.24
N THR A 124 -2.57 3.33 -13.23
CA THR A 124 -3.62 2.51 -13.83
C THR A 124 -3.49 1.08 -13.28
N PRO A 125 -4.43 0.62 -12.42
CA PRO A 125 -4.39 -0.74 -11.89
C PRO A 125 -4.67 -1.80 -12.97
N LEU A 126 -3.90 -2.87 -12.96
CA LEU A 126 -4.07 -4.04 -13.81
C LEU A 126 -4.21 -5.29 -12.95
N PRO A 127 -5.37 -5.97 -12.96
CA PRO A 127 -5.56 -7.18 -12.17
C PRO A 127 -4.68 -8.31 -12.70
N LEU A 128 -4.05 -9.05 -11.78
CA LEU A 128 -3.32 -10.25 -12.14
C LEU A 128 -4.31 -11.40 -12.45
N VAL A 129 -4.09 -12.08 -13.58
CA VAL A 129 -4.99 -13.15 -14.07
C VAL A 129 -4.60 -14.55 -13.60
N GLU A 130 -3.31 -14.78 -13.34
CA GLU A 130 -2.77 -16.11 -12.97
C GLU A 130 -2.76 -16.36 -11.44
N VAL A 131 -3.29 -15.42 -10.64
CA VAL A 131 -3.34 -15.59 -9.18
C VAL A 131 -4.52 -16.50 -8.83
N ARG A 132 -4.23 -17.59 -8.11
CA ARG A 132 -5.25 -18.51 -7.61
C ARG A 132 -6.31 -17.74 -6.80
N PRO A 133 -7.61 -17.86 -7.12
CA PRO A 133 -8.67 -17.23 -6.33
C PRO A 133 -8.61 -17.66 -4.87
N PHE A 134 -8.80 -16.71 -3.97
CA PHE A 134 -8.84 -16.94 -2.53
C PHE A 134 -10.03 -16.16 -1.96
N ALA A 135 -11.04 -16.90 -1.50
CA ALA A 135 -12.18 -16.36 -0.77
C ALA A 135 -12.02 -16.67 0.72
N MET A 136 -12.42 -15.74 1.57
CA MET A 136 -12.37 -15.87 3.02
C MET A 136 -13.59 -15.19 3.61
N GLY A 137 -14.23 -15.86 4.56
CA GLY A 137 -15.33 -15.33 5.36
C GLY A 137 -15.08 -15.60 6.84
N GLU A 138 -15.80 -14.87 7.69
CA GLU A 138 -15.85 -15.11 9.13
C GLU A 138 -17.31 -15.31 9.51
N VAL A 139 -17.61 -16.40 10.21
CA VAL A 139 -18.95 -16.73 10.66
C VAL A 139 -18.92 -16.84 12.18
N VAL A 140 -19.83 -16.09 12.82
CA VAL A 140 -20.05 -16.18 14.25
C VAL A 140 -21.30 -17.03 14.47
N LEU A 141 -21.12 -18.28 14.88
CA LEU A 141 -22.23 -19.25 14.99
C LEU A 141 -23.36 -18.78 15.93
N SER A 142 -23.05 -17.95 16.94
CA SER A 142 -24.07 -17.39 17.84
C SER A 142 -25.00 -16.37 17.18
N ASP A 143 -24.60 -15.81 16.05
CA ASP A 143 -25.36 -14.76 15.36
C ASP A 143 -26.30 -15.36 14.31
N VAL A 144 -26.19 -16.67 14.05
CA VAL A 144 -27.02 -17.41 13.11
C VAL A 144 -28.31 -17.84 13.81
N GLN A 145 -29.44 -17.22 13.45
CA GLN A 145 -30.72 -17.43 14.12
C GLN A 145 -31.30 -18.83 13.88
N GLU A 146 -30.93 -19.44 12.78
CA GLU A 146 -31.36 -20.76 12.33
C GLU A 146 -30.69 -21.90 13.12
N LEU A 147 -29.58 -21.61 13.82
CA LEU A 147 -28.88 -22.59 14.64
C LEU A 147 -29.47 -22.64 16.05
N SER A 148 -30.02 -23.79 16.43
CA SER A 148 -30.52 -24.07 17.77
C SER A 148 -29.70 -25.16 18.44
N ILE A 149 -29.21 -24.91 19.65
CA ILE A 149 -28.41 -25.86 20.44
C ILE A 149 -29.19 -27.17 20.70
N ASP A 150 -30.51 -27.10 20.72
CA ASP A 150 -31.38 -28.26 20.97
C ASP A 150 -31.66 -29.10 19.71
N ASP A 151 -31.15 -28.69 18.53
CA ASP A 151 -31.32 -29.44 17.29
C ASP A 151 -30.46 -30.72 17.27
N PRO A 152 -31.06 -31.93 17.21
CA PRO A 152 -30.31 -33.17 17.12
C PRO A 152 -29.46 -33.32 15.84
N ASN A 153 -29.67 -32.47 14.82
CA ASN A 153 -28.91 -32.43 13.58
C ASN A 153 -28.15 -31.09 13.38
N ILE A 154 -27.78 -30.42 14.48
CA ILE A 154 -27.02 -29.15 14.45
C ILE A 154 -25.77 -29.22 13.55
N ASP A 155 -25.07 -30.35 13.50
CA ASP A 155 -23.88 -30.52 12.67
C ASP A 155 -24.18 -30.32 11.17
N GLY A 156 -25.35 -30.79 10.71
CA GLY A 156 -25.80 -30.59 9.34
C GLY A 156 -26.17 -29.13 9.06
N ALA A 157 -26.89 -28.50 9.98
CA ALA A 157 -27.26 -27.09 9.86
C ALA A 157 -26.02 -26.15 9.86
N ILE A 158 -25.00 -26.47 10.66
CA ILE A 158 -23.71 -25.75 10.61
C ILE A 158 -23.02 -25.97 9.26
N GLY A 159 -23.07 -27.19 8.71
CA GLY A 159 -22.53 -27.50 7.39
C GLY A 159 -23.16 -26.64 6.30
N ASP A 160 -24.48 -26.55 6.28
CA ASP A 160 -25.22 -25.75 5.30
C ASP A 160 -24.84 -24.25 5.39
N VAL A 161 -24.67 -23.72 6.60
CA VAL A 161 -24.25 -22.32 6.84
C VAL A 161 -22.82 -22.04 6.37
N LEU A 162 -21.92 -23.02 6.43
CA LEU A 162 -20.52 -22.86 6.05
C LEU A 162 -20.27 -23.10 4.55
N GLU A 163 -21.23 -23.69 3.84
CA GLU A 163 -21.16 -23.95 2.39
C GLU A 163 -21.79 -22.84 1.52
N GLU A 164 -22.56 -21.91 2.12
CA GLU A 164 -23.02 -20.66 1.48
C GLU A 164 -21.89 -19.62 1.27
#